data_AF-A0A969HJX8-F1
#
_entry.id   AF-A0A969HJX8-F1
#
_cell.length_a   1.000
_cell.length_b   1.000
_cell.length_c   1.000
_cell.angle_alpha   90.00
_cell.angle_beta   90.00
_cell.angle_gamma   90.00
#
_symmetry.space_group_name_H-M   'P 1'
#
loop_
_entity.id
_entity.type
_entity.pdbx_description
1 polymer ?
#
loop_
_entity_poly.entity_id
_entity_poly.type
_entity_poly.pdbx_seq_one_letter_code
_entity_poly.pdbx_strand_id
1 'polypeptide(L)'
;MDELLEYDAVVWSTGAYWDDSISEEDAALLSKYIELGGNLLLSGASIGFDWDHTDFLTDVAHADYLTFAEQNDLELALPDHPIATDFPESTIIAFTEAVSGTEDLEPDVINNTANARVIFQRGPDSEQPGAAAVVAYEDDRSKVAYLAFPIYSLPIEERDLLVENIMKWFTRKPLPLPDEADYQPFEPSPEGTAEPTPEGTAEPTAEPTAEPTQESGQN
;
A
#
# COMPACT_ATOMS: atom_id res chain seq x y z
N MET A 1 17.89 -13.81 -13.37
CA MET A 1 16.81 -14.71 -12.91
C MET A 1 17.20 -15.60 -11.72
N ASP A 2 18.48 -15.64 -11.29
CA ASP A 2 18.94 -16.41 -10.11
C ASP A 2 19.47 -15.54 -8.96
N GLU A 3 19.56 -14.21 -9.10
CA GLU A 3 20.26 -13.35 -8.13
C GLU A 3 19.50 -13.21 -6.80
N LEU A 4 18.15 -13.12 -6.80
CA LEU A 4 17.38 -13.03 -5.56
C LEU A 4 17.51 -14.29 -4.69
N LEU A 5 17.75 -15.46 -5.31
CA LEU A 5 17.89 -16.74 -4.60
C LEU A 5 19.16 -16.83 -3.76
N GLU A 6 20.09 -15.90 -3.92
CA GLU A 6 21.30 -15.80 -3.10
C GLU A 6 21.04 -15.08 -1.76
N TYR A 7 19.85 -14.48 -1.58
CA TYR A 7 19.53 -13.66 -0.42
C TYR A 7 18.50 -14.35 0.49
N ASP A 8 18.81 -14.38 1.79
CA ASP A 8 17.90 -14.89 2.84
C ASP A 8 16.63 -14.02 2.99
N ALA A 9 16.69 -12.76 2.57
CA ALA A 9 15.58 -11.83 2.54
C ALA A 9 15.75 -10.76 1.45
N VAL A 10 14.64 -10.29 0.89
CA VAL A 10 14.58 -9.19 -0.07
C VAL A 10 13.71 -8.08 0.49
N VAL A 11 14.15 -6.83 0.32
CA VAL A 11 13.35 -5.63 0.60
C VAL A 11 13.01 -4.97 -0.72
N TRP A 12 11.73 -4.86 -1.03
CA TRP A 12 11.21 -4.25 -2.24
C TRP A 12 10.31 -3.07 -1.89
N SER A 13 10.65 -1.88 -2.39
CA SER A 13 9.91 -0.64 -2.10
C SER A 13 9.62 0.11 -3.39
N THR A 14 8.34 0.41 -3.63
CA THR A 14 7.89 1.17 -4.80
C THR A 14 7.64 2.65 -4.48
N GLY A 15 7.60 3.01 -3.19
CA GLY A 15 7.31 4.37 -2.75
C GLY A 15 5.87 4.76 -3.03
N ALA A 16 5.64 6.03 -3.38
CA ALA A 16 4.33 6.54 -3.81
C ALA A 16 4.09 6.44 -5.33
N TYR A 17 4.84 5.57 -6.02
CA TYR A 17 4.64 5.34 -7.44
C TYR A 17 3.38 4.51 -7.68
N TRP A 18 2.58 4.93 -8.66
CA TRP A 18 1.36 4.32 -9.16
C TRP A 18 1.48 4.21 -10.70
N ASP A 19 0.78 3.29 -11.35
CA ASP A 19 0.93 2.94 -12.78
C ASP A 19 2.13 2.03 -13.08
N ASP A 20 2.02 0.76 -12.66
CA ASP A 20 3.04 -0.30 -12.78
C ASP A 20 4.12 -0.23 -11.68
N SER A 21 3.70 -0.12 -10.41
CA SER A 21 4.59 -0.05 -9.25
C SER A 21 5.56 -1.22 -9.14
N ILE A 22 5.20 -2.37 -9.69
CA ILE A 22 6.06 -3.54 -9.88
C ILE A 22 5.76 -4.06 -11.27
N SER A 23 6.79 -4.19 -12.11
CA SER A 23 6.62 -4.73 -13.47
C SER A 23 6.17 -6.19 -13.44
N GLU A 24 5.50 -6.67 -14.50
CA GLU A 24 5.13 -8.09 -14.61
C GLU A 24 6.32 -9.05 -14.47
N GLU A 25 7.49 -8.67 -14.98
CA GLU A 25 8.72 -9.46 -14.86
C GLU A 25 9.20 -9.55 -13.41
N ASP A 26 9.17 -8.43 -12.69
CA ASP A 26 9.59 -8.36 -11.28
C ASP A 26 8.59 -9.09 -10.37
N ALA A 27 7.28 -8.95 -10.62
CA ALA A 27 6.26 -9.68 -9.89
C ALA A 27 6.44 -11.19 -10.05
N ALA A 28 6.66 -11.69 -11.28
CA ALA A 28 6.95 -13.09 -11.52
C ALA A 28 8.25 -13.56 -10.83
N LEU A 29 9.27 -12.70 -10.76
CA LEU A 29 10.51 -12.98 -10.05
C LEU A 29 10.29 -13.07 -8.52
N LEU A 30 9.51 -12.16 -7.95
CA LEU A 30 9.16 -12.15 -6.53
C LEU A 30 8.28 -13.34 -6.15
N SER A 31 7.28 -13.69 -6.96
CA SER A 31 6.46 -14.90 -6.74
C SER A 31 7.34 -16.14 -6.68
N LYS A 32 8.24 -16.31 -7.66
CA LYS A 32 9.18 -17.43 -7.67
C LYS A 32 10.13 -17.44 -6.46
N TYR A 33 10.58 -16.27 -6.02
CA TYR A 33 11.42 -16.15 -4.82
C TYR A 33 10.68 -16.65 -3.57
N ILE A 34 9.42 -16.25 -3.38
CA ILE A 34 8.57 -16.72 -2.28
C ILE A 34 8.24 -18.20 -2.36
N GLU A 35 7.91 -18.72 -3.55
CA GLU A 35 7.66 -20.15 -3.78
C GLU A 35 8.85 -21.04 -3.36
N LEU A 36 10.06 -20.51 -3.48
CA LEU A 36 11.31 -21.17 -3.11
C LEU A 36 11.72 -20.96 -1.64
N GLY A 37 10.87 -20.32 -0.83
CA GLY A 37 11.09 -20.10 0.60
C GLY A 37 11.83 -18.81 0.94
N GLY A 38 11.86 -17.84 0.02
CA GLY A 38 12.41 -16.52 0.27
C GLY A 38 11.59 -15.73 1.30
N ASN A 39 12.21 -14.73 1.91
CA ASN A 39 11.53 -13.80 2.83
C ASN A 39 11.44 -12.41 2.21
N LEU A 40 10.26 -11.78 2.21
CA LEU A 40 10.03 -10.51 1.52
C LEU A 40 9.47 -9.45 2.46
N LEU A 41 10.12 -8.30 2.48
CA LEU A 41 9.51 -7.05 2.92
C LEU A 41 9.08 -6.27 1.68
N LEU A 42 7.76 -6.11 1.51
CA LEU A 42 7.14 -5.38 0.40
C LEU A 42 6.55 -4.07 0.92
N SER A 43 6.80 -2.95 0.24
CA SER A 43 6.25 -1.64 0.62
C SER A 43 5.90 -0.79 -0.59
N GLY A 44 4.76 -0.13 -0.55
CA GLY A 44 4.31 0.76 -1.62
C GLY A 44 2.92 1.33 -1.37
N ALA A 45 2.62 2.49 -1.95
CA ALA A 45 1.31 3.12 -1.82
C ALA A 45 0.22 2.46 -2.69
N SER A 46 0.58 1.87 -3.83
CA SER A 46 -0.38 1.50 -4.89
C SER A 46 -0.24 0.06 -5.40
N ILE A 47 0.44 -0.81 -4.63
CA ILE A 47 0.66 -2.21 -5.04
C ILE A 47 -0.67 -2.97 -5.09
N GLY A 48 -1.56 -2.73 -4.13
CA GLY A 48 -2.91 -3.29 -4.09
C GLY A 48 -3.74 -2.90 -5.31
N PHE A 49 -3.77 -1.61 -5.66
CA PHE A 49 -4.48 -1.15 -6.85
C PHE A 49 -3.89 -1.72 -8.15
N ASP A 50 -2.56 -1.65 -8.32
CA ASP A 50 -1.89 -2.09 -9.56
C ASP A 50 -2.03 -3.60 -9.80
N TRP A 51 -2.12 -4.39 -8.72
CA TRP A 51 -2.18 -5.85 -8.76
C TRP A 51 -3.53 -6.42 -8.31
N ASP A 52 -4.58 -5.60 -8.32
CA ASP A 52 -5.92 -6.01 -7.93
C ASP A 52 -6.42 -7.20 -8.78
N HIS A 53 -7.12 -8.14 -8.15
CA HIS A 53 -7.61 -9.38 -8.75
C HIS A 53 -6.52 -10.30 -9.37
N THR A 54 -5.28 -10.22 -8.91
CA THR A 54 -4.19 -11.11 -9.34
C THR A 54 -3.68 -12.03 -8.24
N ASP A 55 -3.10 -13.17 -8.64
CA ASP A 55 -2.44 -14.10 -7.72
C ASP A 55 -1.24 -13.45 -7.01
N PHE A 56 -0.62 -12.41 -7.59
CA PHE A 56 0.48 -11.70 -6.93
C PHE A 56 -0.01 -11.03 -5.63
N LEU A 57 -1.15 -10.35 -5.67
CA LEU A 57 -1.69 -9.68 -4.49
C LEU A 57 -2.14 -10.70 -3.43
N THR A 58 -2.81 -11.78 -3.85
CA THR A 58 -3.36 -12.77 -2.91
C THR A 58 -2.31 -13.74 -2.36
N ASP A 59 -1.33 -14.15 -3.18
CA ASP A 59 -0.40 -15.24 -2.86
C ASP A 59 1.00 -14.74 -2.48
N VAL A 60 1.38 -13.52 -2.87
CA VAL A 60 2.65 -12.90 -2.47
C VAL A 60 2.42 -11.87 -1.37
N ALA A 61 1.60 -10.86 -1.62
CA ALA A 61 1.35 -9.80 -0.65
C ALA A 61 0.36 -10.22 0.46
N HIS A 62 -0.38 -11.31 0.24
CA HIS A 62 -1.40 -11.83 1.16
C HIS A 62 -2.45 -10.79 1.54
N ALA A 63 -2.90 -10.04 0.54
CA ALA A 63 -3.88 -8.98 0.69
C ALA A 63 -4.99 -9.07 -0.38
N ASP A 64 -6.06 -8.31 -0.15
CA ASP A 64 -7.13 -8.02 -1.10
C ASP A 64 -7.32 -6.49 -1.15
N TYR A 65 -7.36 -5.92 -2.36
CA TYR A 65 -7.57 -4.49 -2.53
C TYR A 65 -9.03 -4.10 -2.33
N LEU A 66 -9.28 -2.96 -1.69
CA LEU A 66 -10.62 -2.42 -1.46
C LEU A 66 -10.83 -1.08 -2.17
N THR A 67 -9.95 -0.13 -1.90
CA THR A 67 -9.99 1.25 -2.41
C THR A 67 -8.66 1.94 -2.11
N PHE A 68 -8.51 3.22 -2.43
CA PHE A 68 -7.45 4.09 -1.90
C PHE A 68 -8.12 5.19 -1.06
N ALA A 69 -7.42 5.66 -0.02
CA ALA A 69 -7.95 6.68 0.87
C ALA A 69 -6.79 7.34 1.63
N GLU A 70 -6.99 8.56 2.12
CA GLU A 70 -5.98 9.29 2.89
C GLU A 70 -5.54 8.53 4.15
N GLN A 71 -4.23 8.37 4.35
CA GLN A 71 -3.65 7.76 5.54
C GLN A 71 -2.66 8.69 6.25
N ASN A 72 -2.90 8.92 7.53
CA ASN A 72 -2.11 9.83 8.37
C ASN A 72 -1.36 9.11 9.50
N ASP A 73 -1.79 7.91 9.87
CA ASP A 73 -1.24 7.19 11.01
C ASP A 73 -1.43 5.67 10.95
N LEU A 74 -0.69 4.99 11.82
CA LEU A 74 -0.85 3.57 12.14
C LEU A 74 -1.30 3.39 13.57
N GLU A 75 -2.13 2.38 13.80
CA GLU A 75 -2.44 1.86 15.13
C GLU A 75 -1.96 0.41 15.24
N LEU A 76 -1.30 0.07 16.34
CA LEU A 76 -0.85 -1.29 16.58
C LEU A 76 -2.04 -2.21 16.84
N ALA A 77 -2.20 -3.25 16.00
CA ALA A 77 -3.31 -4.19 16.07
C ALA A 77 -2.95 -5.51 16.77
N LEU A 78 -1.69 -5.96 16.66
CA LEU A 78 -1.24 -7.24 17.21
C LEU A 78 0.08 -7.13 18.00
N PRO A 79 0.03 -6.72 19.28
CA PRO A 79 1.22 -6.44 20.09
C PRO A 79 2.09 -7.68 20.39
N ASP A 80 1.51 -8.88 20.41
CA ASP A 80 2.24 -10.12 20.71
C ASP A 80 3.04 -10.67 19.50
N HIS A 81 2.92 -10.06 18.31
CA HIS A 81 3.62 -10.51 17.12
C HIS A 81 5.11 -10.11 17.16
N PRO A 82 6.05 -10.95 16.67
CA PRO A 82 7.47 -10.60 16.62
C PRO A 82 7.80 -9.26 15.93
N ILE A 83 7.03 -8.89 14.89
CA ILE A 83 7.18 -7.60 14.19
C ILE A 83 6.85 -6.41 15.12
N ALA A 84 5.95 -6.60 16.08
CA ALA A 84 5.50 -5.59 17.04
C ALA A 84 6.38 -5.51 18.30
N THR A 85 7.48 -6.28 18.38
CA THR A 85 8.36 -6.28 19.57
C THR A 85 8.82 -4.85 19.91
N ASP A 86 8.79 -4.50 21.20
CA ASP A 86 9.19 -3.19 21.73
C ASP A 86 8.30 -1.99 21.32
N PHE A 87 7.23 -2.20 20.55
CA PHE A 87 6.15 -1.22 20.44
C PHE A 87 5.20 -1.34 21.66
N PRO A 88 4.85 -0.23 22.34
CA PRO A 88 3.81 -0.23 23.37
C PRO A 88 2.45 -0.72 22.84
N GLU A 89 1.65 -1.41 23.66
CA GLU A 89 0.34 -1.97 23.24
C GLU A 89 -0.63 -0.92 22.66
N SER A 90 -0.57 0.34 23.10
CA SER A 90 -1.42 1.44 22.63
C SER A 90 -0.69 2.38 21.66
N THR A 91 0.16 1.82 20.80
CA THR A 91 0.98 2.62 19.87
C THR A 91 0.13 3.19 18.75
N ILE A 92 0.23 4.51 18.58
CA ILE A 92 -0.21 5.24 17.38
C ILE A 92 1.03 5.92 16.79
N ILE A 93 1.29 5.71 15.50
CA ILE A 93 2.46 6.25 14.79
C ILE A 93 1.95 7.20 13.71
N ALA A 94 2.12 8.50 13.92
CA ALA A 94 1.81 9.48 12.87
C ALA A 94 2.83 9.39 11.73
N PHE A 95 2.35 9.49 10.49
CA PHE A 95 3.21 9.63 9.34
C PHE A 95 3.96 10.96 9.37
N THR A 96 5.18 10.96 8.86
CA THR A 96 5.94 12.19 8.64
C THR A 96 5.27 12.97 7.52
N GLU A 97 5.07 14.28 7.72
CA GLU A 97 4.66 15.17 6.64
C GLU A 97 5.59 14.97 5.44
N ALA A 98 5.02 14.54 4.30
CA ALA A 98 5.81 14.30 3.10
C ALA A 98 6.57 15.57 2.74
N VAL A 99 7.89 15.44 2.54
CA VAL A 99 8.75 16.51 2.03
C VAL A 99 8.45 16.71 0.53
N SER A 100 7.21 17.06 0.18
CA SER A 100 6.79 17.31 -1.20
C SER A 100 5.47 18.08 -1.33
N GLY A 101 5.18 19.04 -0.45
CA GLY A 101 4.47 20.28 -0.81
C GLY A 101 3.02 20.26 -1.31
N THR A 102 2.41 19.15 -1.76
CA THR A 102 1.02 19.05 -2.20
C THR A 102 0.62 17.58 -2.32
N GLU A 103 -0.56 17.28 -1.78
CA GLU A 103 -1.34 16.02 -1.80
C GLU A 103 -1.11 15.11 -0.60
N ASP A 104 -2.22 14.86 0.10
CA ASP A 104 -2.33 13.92 1.19
C ASP A 104 -1.99 12.51 0.67
N LEU A 105 -1.31 11.69 1.47
CA LEU A 105 -0.91 10.35 1.03
C LEU A 105 -2.15 9.46 1.00
N GLU A 106 -2.54 9.01 -0.18
CA GLU A 106 -3.70 8.13 -0.39
C GLU A 106 -3.27 6.70 -0.78
N PRO A 107 -2.71 5.89 0.15
CA PRO A 107 -2.28 4.55 -0.19
C PRO A 107 -3.48 3.59 -0.18
N ASP A 108 -3.25 2.38 -0.68
CA ASP A 108 -4.24 1.32 -0.75
C ASP A 108 -4.85 1.01 0.63
N VAL A 109 -6.18 0.94 0.65
CA VAL A 109 -6.95 0.32 1.72
C VAL A 109 -7.10 -1.15 1.34
N ILE A 110 -6.59 -2.03 2.19
CA ILE A 110 -6.54 -3.47 1.94
C ILE A 110 -7.19 -4.28 3.06
N ASN A 111 -7.63 -5.48 2.72
CA ASN A 111 -7.79 -6.59 3.64
C ASN A 111 -6.56 -7.50 3.59
N ASN A 112 -6.27 -8.22 4.67
CA ASN A 112 -5.35 -9.35 4.64
C ASN A 112 -6.09 -10.62 4.21
N THR A 113 -5.41 -11.60 3.64
CA THR A 113 -6.00 -12.93 3.45
C THR A 113 -6.14 -13.66 4.80
N ALA A 114 -7.00 -14.69 4.85
CA ALA A 114 -7.28 -15.46 6.07
C ALA A 114 -6.04 -16.12 6.72
N ASN A 115 -4.95 -16.31 5.96
CA ASN A 115 -3.70 -16.91 6.44
C ASN A 115 -2.67 -15.89 6.93
N ALA A 116 -2.98 -14.60 6.83
CA ALA A 116 -2.10 -13.53 7.25
C ALA A 116 -2.66 -12.78 8.47
N ARG A 117 -1.82 -11.98 9.10
CA ARG A 117 -2.13 -11.22 10.31
C ARG A 117 -1.99 -9.73 10.06
N VAL A 118 -2.91 -8.95 10.60
CA VAL A 118 -2.77 -7.49 10.66
C VAL A 118 -1.91 -7.14 11.87
N ILE A 119 -0.72 -6.59 11.62
CA ILE A 119 0.19 -6.14 12.68
C ILE A 119 -0.11 -4.70 13.07
N PHE A 120 -0.29 -3.85 12.06
CA PHE A 120 -0.77 -2.48 12.20
C PHE A 120 -1.97 -2.28 11.28
N GLN A 121 -2.94 -1.55 11.80
CA GLN A 121 -4.09 -1.07 11.05
C GLN A 121 -3.96 0.45 10.81
N ARG A 122 -4.79 0.99 9.93
CA ARG A 122 -4.94 2.44 9.73
C ARG A 122 -5.41 3.05 11.05
N GLY A 123 -4.70 4.08 11.52
CA GLY A 123 -4.99 4.69 12.81
C GLY A 123 -6.21 5.63 12.77
N PRO A 124 -6.56 6.22 13.92
CA PRO A 124 -7.76 7.03 14.07
C PRO A 124 -7.75 8.36 13.29
N ASP A 125 -6.57 8.89 12.93
CA ASP A 125 -6.47 10.13 12.16
C ASP A 125 -6.46 9.88 10.64
N SER A 126 -6.59 8.62 10.21
CA SER A 126 -6.68 8.20 8.81
C SER A 126 -8.12 8.00 8.35
N GLU A 127 -8.38 8.11 7.05
CA GLU A 127 -9.59 7.56 6.46
C GLU A 127 -9.59 6.03 6.54
N GLN A 128 -10.78 5.43 6.58
CA GLN A 128 -10.98 3.98 6.75
C GLN A 128 -10.22 3.40 7.97
N PRO A 129 -10.38 4.00 9.19
CA PRO A 129 -9.65 3.55 10.37
C PRO A 129 -9.99 2.09 10.70
N GLY A 130 -8.97 1.33 11.10
CA GLY A 130 -9.10 -0.10 11.37
C GLY A 130 -8.87 -1.04 10.17
N ALA A 131 -8.76 -0.53 8.94
CA ALA A 131 -8.34 -1.36 7.81
C ALA A 131 -6.86 -1.77 7.94
N ALA A 132 -6.45 -2.86 7.28
CA ALA A 132 -5.08 -3.34 7.39
C ALA A 132 -4.10 -2.36 6.73
N ALA A 133 -2.94 -2.14 7.37
CA ALA A 133 -1.85 -1.32 6.83
C ALA A 133 -0.51 -2.07 6.80
N VAL A 134 -0.27 -2.95 7.78
CA VAL A 134 0.87 -3.86 7.82
C VAL A 134 0.35 -5.29 7.98
N VAL A 135 0.57 -6.09 6.96
CA VAL A 135 0.17 -7.51 6.90
C VAL A 135 1.42 -8.38 7.05
N ALA A 136 1.31 -9.43 7.86
CA ALA A 136 2.34 -10.45 8.02
C ALA A 136 1.80 -11.83 7.69
N TYR A 137 2.43 -12.48 6.71
CA TYR A 137 2.22 -13.89 6.39
C TYR A 137 3.46 -14.71 6.74
N GLU A 138 3.24 -15.90 7.27
CA GLU A 138 4.30 -16.89 7.45
C GLU A 138 3.76 -18.31 7.35
N ASP A 139 4.48 -19.16 6.61
CA ASP A 139 4.31 -20.61 6.65
C ASP A 139 5.64 -21.30 6.98
N ASP A 140 5.71 -22.62 6.80
CA ASP A 140 6.92 -23.40 7.05
C ASP A 140 8.06 -23.14 6.05
N ARG A 141 7.81 -22.38 4.98
CA ARG A 141 8.73 -22.11 3.87
C ARG A 141 9.14 -20.64 3.80
N SER A 142 8.20 -19.71 3.83
CA SER A 142 8.43 -18.28 3.55
C SER A 142 7.78 -17.37 4.59
N LYS A 143 8.23 -16.11 4.59
CA LYS A 143 7.63 -15.03 5.37
C LYS A 143 7.52 -13.77 4.54
N VAL A 144 6.38 -13.11 4.63
CA VAL A 144 6.12 -11.85 3.92
C VAL A 144 5.58 -10.81 4.89
N ALA A 145 6.21 -9.63 4.90
CA ALA A 145 5.66 -8.44 5.51
C ALA A 145 5.29 -7.47 4.38
N TYR A 146 4.00 -7.15 4.26
CA TYR A 146 3.50 -6.16 3.30
C TYR A 146 3.05 -4.90 4.04
N LEU A 147 3.68 -3.77 3.71
CA LEU A 147 3.30 -2.43 4.14
C LEU A 147 2.55 -1.78 2.97
N ALA A 148 1.23 -1.65 3.08
CA ALA A 148 0.37 -1.00 2.10
C ALA A 148 0.48 0.53 2.16
N PHE A 149 1.70 1.03 2.33
CA PHE A 149 2.09 2.42 2.31
C PHE A 149 3.61 2.51 2.09
N PRO A 150 4.15 3.66 1.64
CA PRO A 150 5.59 3.86 1.52
C PRO A 150 6.28 3.85 2.88
N ILE A 151 7.25 2.96 3.09
CA ILE A 151 7.93 2.82 4.38
C ILE A 151 8.65 4.10 4.85
N TYR A 152 9.01 4.99 3.93
CA TYR A 152 9.62 6.28 4.27
C TYR A 152 8.64 7.26 4.92
N SER A 153 7.33 6.99 4.89
CA SER A 153 6.31 7.80 5.56
C SER A 153 6.35 7.66 7.08
N LEU A 154 7.04 6.65 7.62
CA LEU A 154 7.22 6.49 9.06
C LEU A 154 8.33 7.39 9.60
N PRO A 155 8.19 7.93 10.83
CA PRO A 155 9.30 8.60 11.49
C PRO A 155 10.46 7.63 11.70
N ILE A 156 11.68 8.16 11.74
CA ILE A 156 12.89 7.36 11.59
C ILE A 156 13.07 6.31 12.70
N GLU A 157 12.67 6.62 13.94
CA GLU A 157 12.84 5.70 15.08
C GLU A 157 11.91 4.49 14.94
N GLU A 158 10.63 4.73 14.64
CA GLU A 158 9.62 3.70 14.43
C GLU A 158 9.88 2.90 13.16
N ARG A 159 10.34 3.56 12.09
CA ARG A 159 10.72 2.90 10.84
C ARG A 159 11.88 1.93 11.06
N ASP A 160 12.93 2.39 11.72
CA ASP A 160 14.12 1.57 11.98
C ASP A 160 13.76 0.39 12.89
N LEU A 161 12.93 0.62 13.91
CA LEU A 161 12.42 -0.44 14.80
C LEU A 161 11.58 -1.47 14.03
N LEU A 162 10.64 -1.01 13.20
CA LEU A 162 9.77 -1.90 12.41
C LEU A 162 10.59 -2.77 11.46
N VAL A 163 11.52 -2.16 10.70
CA VAL A 163 12.41 -2.89 9.79
C VAL A 163 13.29 -3.87 10.57
N GLU A 164 13.89 -3.46 11.68
CA GLU A 164 14.72 -4.34 12.50
C GLU A 164 13.93 -5.55 13.01
N ASN A 165 12.69 -5.34 13.44
CA ASN A 165 11.82 -6.42 13.91
C ASN A 165 11.39 -7.37 12.80
N ILE A 166 11.09 -6.86 11.60
CA ILE A 166 10.78 -7.68 10.42
C ILE A 166 12.00 -8.55 10.07
N MET A 167 13.19 -7.95 10.01
CA MET A 167 14.42 -8.69 9.72
C MET A 167 14.73 -9.75 10.79
N LYS A 168 14.52 -9.44 12.07
CA LYS A 168 14.64 -10.44 13.14
C LYS A 168 13.61 -11.55 12.99
N TRP A 169 12.36 -11.22 12.66
CA TRP A 169 11.28 -12.18 12.46
C TRP A 169 11.56 -13.14 11.31
N PHE A 170 12.19 -12.69 10.22
CA PHE A 170 12.66 -13.57 9.14
C PHE A 170 13.57 -14.70 9.61
N THR A 171 14.36 -14.47 10.65
CA THR A 171 15.25 -15.49 11.23
C THR A 171 14.56 -16.42 12.25
N ARG A 172 13.31 -16.15 12.62
CA ARG A 172 12.57 -16.95 13.62
C ARG A 172 11.88 -18.15 12.99
N LYS A 173 11.65 -19.16 13.83
CA LYS A 173 10.74 -20.25 13.47
C LYS A 173 9.35 -19.68 13.20
N PRO A 174 8.69 -20.08 12.10
CA PRO A 174 7.35 -19.63 11.79
C PRO A 174 6.36 -19.88 12.94
N LEU A 175 5.48 -18.91 13.18
CA LEU A 175 4.27 -19.14 13.97
C LEU A 175 3.32 -20.08 13.20
N PRO A 176 2.45 -20.83 13.89
CA PRO A 176 1.35 -21.52 13.21
C PRO A 176 0.51 -20.52 12.41
N LEU A 177 -0.13 -20.95 11.33
CA LEU A 177 -1.11 -20.12 10.62
C LEU A 177 -2.24 -19.67 11.58
N PRO A 178 -2.82 -18.47 11.39
CA PRO A 178 -3.99 -18.04 12.16
C PRO A 178 -5.17 -18.98 11.93
N ASP A 179 -6.11 -19.04 12.88
CA ASP A 179 -7.36 -19.76 12.68
C ASP A 179 -8.25 -18.96 11.72
N GLU A 180 -8.87 -19.62 10.74
CA GLU A 180 -9.78 -18.99 9.80
C GLU A 180 -10.97 -18.33 10.52
N ALA A 181 -11.35 -18.84 11.71
CA ALA A 181 -12.37 -18.22 12.55
C ALA A 181 -11.97 -16.85 13.14
N ASP A 182 -10.67 -16.57 13.26
CA ASP A 182 -10.15 -15.29 13.76
C ASP A 182 -10.07 -14.24 12.65
N TYR A 183 -10.22 -14.64 11.39
CA TYR A 183 -10.24 -13.72 10.26
C TYR A 183 -11.54 -12.90 10.22
N GLN A 184 -11.39 -11.58 10.27
CA GLN A 184 -12.48 -10.63 10.15
C GLN A 184 -12.08 -9.56 9.12
N PRO A 185 -12.57 -9.66 7.86
CA PRO A 185 -12.28 -8.64 6.87
C PRO A 185 -12.88 -7.30 7.29
N PHE A 186 -12.13 -6.24 7.06
CA PHE A 186 -12.62 -4.87 7.14
C PHE A 186 -13.68 -4.64 6.06
N GLU A 187 -14.79 -4.00 6.45
CA GLU A 187 -15.83 -3.52 5.54
C GLU A 187 -15.71 -2.00 5.41
N PRO A 188 -15.38 -1.46 4.22
CA PRO A 188 -15.15 -0.03 4.05
C PRO A 188 -16.43 0.77 4.25
N SER A 189 -16.28 1.95 4.87
CA SER A 189 -17.37 2.92 4.97
C SER A 189 -17.65 3.51 3.59
N PRO A 190 -18.92 3.65 3.17
CA PRO A 190 -19.29 4.12 1.82
C PRO A 190 -18.94 5.59 1.53
N GLU A 191 -18.32 6.32 2.45
CA GLU A 191 -18.04 7.76 2.32
C GLU A 191 -16.73 8.10 1.57
N GLY A 192 -15.95 7.11 1.08
CA GLY A 192 -14.65 7.34 0.42
C GLY A 192 -14.57 7.12 -1.10
N THR A 193 -15.60 6.58 -1.76
CA THR A 193 -15.59 6.40 -3.23
C THR A 193 -15.89 7.70 -3.97
N ALA A 194 -14.94 8.62 -4.01
CA ALA A 194 -14.93 9.67 -5.02
C ALA A 194 -14.35 9.08 -6.31
N GLU A 195 -15.21 8.72 -7.27
CA GLU A 195 -14.76 8.49 -8.65
C GLU A 195 -13.99 9.74 -9.14
N PRO A 196 -12.85 9.59 -9.84
CA PRO A 196 -12.17 10.74 -10.42
C PRO A 196 -13.14 11.45 -11.36
N THR A 197 -13.50 12.68 -11.03
CA THR A 197 -14.36 13.51 -11.87
C THR A 197 -13.59 13.76 -13.17
N PRO A 198 -14.10 13.37 -14.35
CA PRO A 198 -13.41 13.63 -15.59
C PRO A 198 -13.28 15.16 -15.74
N GLU A 199 -12.04 15.64 -15.81
CA GLU A 199 -11.73 17.02 -16.09
C GLU A 199 -12.58 17.50 -17.27
N GLY A 200 -13.37 18.55 -17.01
CA GLY A 200 -14.21 19.17 -18.00
C GLY A 200 -13.40 19.49 -19.23
N THR A 201 -13.74 18.82 -20.34
CA THR A 201 -13.29 19.16 -21.68
C THR A 201 -13.54 20.65 -21.89
N ALA A 202 -12.47 21.45 -21.91
CA ALA A 202 -12.54 22.85 -22.28
C ALA A 202 -13.05 22.93 -23.72
N GLU A 203 -14.28 23.40 -23.90
CA GLU A 203 -14.82 23.75 -25.21
C GLU A 203 -13.91 24.82 -25.85
N PRO A 204 -13.55 24.68 -27.15
CA PRO A 204 -12.80 25.72 -27.84
C PRO A 204 -13.72 26.95 -28.00
N THR A 205 -13.32 28.05 -27.38
CA THR A 205 -13.98 29.36 -27.54
C THR A 205 -13.90 29.78 -29.01
N ALA A 206 -15.05 29.82 -29.69
CA ALA A 206 -15.17 30.31 -31.06
C ALA A 206 -14.85 31.82 -31.12
N GLU A 207 -13.91 32.19 -31.99
CA GLU A 207 -13.62 33.59 -32.33
C GLU A 207 -14.84 34.28 -32.95
N PRO A 208 -15.12 35.56 -32.64
CA PRO A 208 -16.19 36.30 -33.28
C PRO A 208 -15.78 36.71 -34.70
N THR A 209 -16.61 36.30 -35.66
CA THR A 209 -16.55 36.71 -37.07
C THR A 209 -16.80 38.22 -37.19
N ALA A 210 -15.86 38.96 -37.77
CA ALA A 210 -16.04 40.37 -38.10
C ALA A 210 -16.93 40.52 -39.35
N GLU A 211 -18.04 41.26 -39.23
CA GLU A 211 -18.87 41.71 -40.35
C GLU A 211 -18.15 42.82 -41.16
N PRO A 212 -18.26 42.85 -42.50
CA PRO A 212 -17.82 43.97 -43.30
C PRO A 212 -18.95 45.01 -43.41
N THR A 213 -18.72 46.22 -42.89
CA THR A 213 -19.56 47.38 -43.22
C THR A 213 -19.22 47.86 -44.63
N GLN A 214 -20.13 47.66 -45.57
CA GLN A 214 -20.21 48.49 -46.77
C GLN A 214 -21.11 49.70 -46.48
N GLU A 215 -20.59 50.91 -46.66
CA GLU A 215 -21.45 52.02 -47.05
C GLU A 215 -20.72 52.91 -48.07
N SER A 216 -21.41 53.13 -49.18
CA SER A 216 -21.04 53.90 -50.35
C SER A 216 -21.74 55.26 -50.31
N GLY A 217 -21.03 56.36 -50.63
CA GLY A 217 -21.68 57.56 -51.17
C GLY A 217 -21.05 58.93 -50.87
N GLN A 218 -20.50 59.54 -51.92
CA GLN A 218 -20.63 60.96 -52.33
C GLN A 218 -20.23 62.09 -51.35
N ASN A 219 -19.16 62.85 -51.68
CA ASN A 219 -19.20 64.02 -52.58
C ASN A 219 -17.78 64.48 -52.94
#